data_AF-A0A1H9SZQ2-F1
#
_entry.id   AF-A0A1H9SZQ2-F1
#
_cell.length_a   1.000
_cell.length_b   1.000
_cell.length_c   1.000
_cell.angle_alpha   90.00
_cell.angle_beta   90.00
_cell.angle_gamma   90.00
#
_symmetry.space_group_name_H-M   'P 1'
#
loop_
_entity.id
_entity.type
_entity.pdbx_description
1 polymer ?
#
loop_
_entity_poly.entity_id
_entity_poly.type
_entity_poly.pdbx_seq_one_letter_code
_entity_poly.pdbx_strand_id
1 'polypeptide(L)'
;MFKVTSIVRMKEEKPLAWNVIFKVDHSVMEYATDIVYAAKRNIWVANSFITHDLSSLMAVKRCAFCMEDKIACGVLSREHQEVMDSMVTNEEFLEKLNSILPHVNDLPETVTIEARKPVWDEILYENFTHKLLLKKRD
;
A
#
# COMPACT_ATOMS: atom_id res chain seq x y z
N MET A 1 -3.56 18.18 -3.76
CA MET A 1 -3.31 16.83 -4.27
C MET A 1 -2.23 16.25 -3.39
N PHE A 2 -2.52 15.14 -2.70
CA PHE A 2 -1.54 14.53 -1.80
C PHE A 2 -0.71 13.52 -2.57
N LYS A 3 0.61 13.69 -2.57
CA LYS A 3 1.55 12.81 -3.26
C LYS A 3 2.42 12.06 -2.26
N VAL A 4 2.64 10.77 -2.52
CA VAL A 4 3.65 9.98 -1.83
C VAL A 4 5.03 10.41 -2.31
N THR A 5 5.84 10.92 -1.38
CA THR A 5 7.15 11.52 -1.66
C THR A 5 8.30 10.54 -1.47
N SER A 6 8.16 9.57 -0.56
CA SER A 6 9.19 8.55 -0.32
C SER A 6 8.59 7.29 0.33
N ILE A 7 9.19 6.13 0.04
CA ILE A 7 8.87 4.84 0.63
C ILE A 7 9.92 4.47 1.68
N VAL A 8 9.61 4.77 2.94
CA VAL A 8 10.48 4.51 4.09
C VAL A 8 10.73 3.02 4.25
N ARG A 9 9.68 2.21 4.15
CA ARG A 9 9.75 0.76 4.31
C ARG A 9 8.69 0.06 3.46
N MET A 10 9.06 -1.10 2.92
CA MET A 10 8.13 -2.02 2.27
C MET A 10 8.47 -3.43 2.73
N LYS A 11 7.53 -4.11 3.37
CA LYS A 11 7.71 -5.47 3.88
C LYS A 11 6.58 -6.36 3.38
N GLU A 12 6.93 -7.47 2.75
CA GLU A 12 5.96 -8.50 2.40
C GLU A 12 5.52 -9.25 3.67
N GLU A 13 4.24 -9.21 4.01
CA GLU A 13 3.66 -9.91 5.17
C GLU A 13 2.96 -11.21 4.76
N LYS A 14 2.41 -11.25 3.54
CA LYS A 14 1.78 -12.42 2.91
C LYS A 14 2.08 -12.42 1.41
N PRO A 15 1.86 -13.53 0.68
CA PRO A 15 2.11 -13.59 -0.76
C PRO A 15 1.48 -12.43 -1.53
N LEU A 16 2.34 -11.59 -2.13
CA LEU A 16 1.97 -10.40 -2.90
C LEU A 16 1.15 -9.40 -2.08
N ALA A 17 1.41 -9.31 -0.78
CA ALA A 17 0.79 -8.41 0.16
C ALA A 17 1.86 -7.73 1.00
N TRP A 18 1.90 -6.40 0.95
CA TRP A 18 2.94 -5.60 1.58
C TRP A 18 2.34 -4.62 2.57
N ASN A 19 3.00 -4.52 3.72
CA ASN A 19 2.88 -3.35 4.57
C ASN A 19 3.89 -2.30 4.09
N VAL A 20 3.41 -1.09 3.84
CA VAL A 20 4.19 0.01 3.27
C VAL A 20 4.17 1.17 4.25
N ILE A 21 5.35 1.64 4.66
CA ILE A 21 5.53 2.89 5.40
C ILE A 21 6.05 3.95 4.45
N PHE A 22 5.37 5.08 4.40
CA PHE A 22 5.61 6.13 3.42
C PHE A 22 5.43 7.53 4.01
N LYS A 23 5.93 8.53 3.27
CA LYS A 23 5.74 9.95 3.57
C LYS A 23 4.96 10.62 2.45
N VAL A 24 4.29 11.71 2.79
CA VAL A 24 3.59 12.56 1.83
C VAL A 24 4.05 14.00 1.93
N ASP A 25 3.73 14.78 0.90
CA ASP A 25 4.07 16.20 0.72
C ASP A 25 4.32 16.97 2.02
N HIS A 26 5.57 17.40 2.20
CA HIS A 26 6.05 18.28 3.28
C HIS A 26 5.71 17.80 4.71
N SER A 27 5.25 16.56 4.87
CA SER A 27 4.96 15.96 6.16
C SER A 27 6.21 15.31 6.72
N VAL A 28 6.51 15.63 7.97
CA VAL A 28 7.51 14.90 8.76
C VAL A 28 6.93 13.61 9.37
N MET A 29 5.62 13.37 9.22
CA MET A 29 4.97 12.15 9.68
C MET A 29 5.10 11.02 8.68
N GLU A 30 5.29 9.82 9.21
CA GLU A 30 5.21 8.56 8.48
C GLU A 30 3.81 7.95 8.60
N TYR A 31 3.36 7.38 7.50
CA TYR A 31 2.06 6.75 7.34
C TYR A 31 2.27 5.29 6.96
N ALA A 32 1.34 4.42 7.36
CA ALA A 32 1.38 3.02 7.00
C ALA A 32 0.07 2.57 6.35
N THR A 33 0.17 1.69 5.37
CA THR A 33 -0.97 1.01 4.77
C THR A 33 -0.59 -0.40 4.32
N ASP A 34 -1.60 -1.24 4.12
CA ASP A 34 -1.44 -2.54 3.50
C ASP A 34 -1.93 -2.48 2.05
N ILE A 35 -1.11 -2.96 1.13
CA ILE A 35 -1.43 -3.06 -0.29
C ILE A 35 -1.17 -4.47 -0.80
N VAL A 36 -2.06 -4.96 -1.66
CA VAL A 36 -2.03 -6.29 -2.26
C VAL A 36 -2.05 -6.17 -3.77
N TYR A 37 -1.18 -6.92 -4.43
CA TYR A 37 -1.29 -7.15 -5.87
C TYR A 37 -2.06 -8.44 -6.12
N ALA A 38 -3.25 -8.34 -6.71
CA ALA A 38 -4.04 -9.50 -7.10
C ALA A 38 -3.56 -10.03 -8.46
N ALA A 39 -2.53 -10.89 -8.45
CA ALA A 39 -1.81 -11.30 -9.67
C ALA A 39 -2.70 -11.92 -10.75
N LYS A 40 -3.71 -12.71 -10.37
CA LYS A 40 -4.65 -13.31 -11.35
C LYS A 40 -5.59 -12.28 -11.99
N ARG A 41 -5.84 -11.18 -11.29
CA ARG A 41 -6.82 -10.15 -11.64
C ARG A 41 -6.15 -8.91 -12.25
N ASN A 42 -4.82 -8.81 -12.16
CA ASN A 42 -4.02 -7.65 -12.55
C ASN A 42 -4.57 -6.33 -11.99
N ILE A 43 -4.78 -6.28 -10.67
CA ILE A 43 -5.24 -5.07 -9.96
C ILE A 43 -4.49 -4.91 -8.64
N TRP A 44 -4.34 -3.66 -8.21
CA TRP A 44 -3.93 -3.32 -6.85
C TRP A 44 -5.15 -3.17 -5.95
N VAL A 45 -5.03 -3.67 -4.72
CA VAL A 45 -6.05 -3.53 -3.68
C VAL A 45 -5.39 -2.97 -2.42
N ALA A 46 -5.89 -1.85 -1.91
CA ALA A 46 -5.42 -1.26 -0.67
C ALA A 46 -6.50 -1.25 0.40
N ASN A 47 -6.06 -1.31 1.66
CA ASN A 47 -6.94 -1.27 2.81
C ASN A 47 -7.66 0.07 2.84
N SER A 48 -8.88 0.14 3.38
CA SER A 48 -9.63 1.40 3.53
C SER A 48 -9.03 2.37 4.56
N PHE A 49 -7.91 2.01 5.20
CA PHE A 49 -7.29 2.79 6.26
C PHE A 49 -5.82 3.07 5.97
N ILE A 50 -5.41 4.30 6.25
CA ILE A 50 -4.01 4.69 6.41
C ILE A 50 -3.80 4.95 7.90
N THR A 51 -2.92 4.18 8.53
CA THR A 51 -2.57 4.38 9.94
C THR A 51 -1.41 5.35 10.05
N HIS A 52 -1.34 6.07 11.16
CA HIS A 52 -0.13 6.80 11.52
C HIS A 52 0.90 5.83 12.06
N ASP A 53 2.16 6.03 11.69
CA ASP A 53 3.23 5.48 12.51
C ASP A 53 3.13 6.10 13.92
N LEU A 54 3.07 5.23 14.94
CA LEU A 54 2.83 5.65 16.32
C LEU A 54 3.93 6.58 16.84
N SER A 55 5.18 6.33 16.44
CA SER A 55 6.35 7.15 16.76
C SER A 55 6.24 8.55 16.16
N SER A 56 5.77 8.64 14.91
CA SER A 56 5.50 9.90 14.22
C SER A 56 4.38 10.71 14.86
N LEU A 57 3.29 10.06 15.28
CA LEU A 57 2.15 10.71 15.94
C LEU A 57 2.54 11.28 17.32
N MET A 58 3.40 10.60 18.06
CA MET A 58 3.92 11.10 19.35
C MET A 58 4.79 12.35 19.18
N ALA A 59 5.45 12.53 18.02
CA ALA A 59 6.28 13.69 17.72
C ALA A 59 5.48 14.88 17.17
N VAL A 60 4.43 14.63 16.38
CA VAL A 60 3.69 15.66 15.64
C VAL A 60 2.23 15.66 16.07
N LYS A 61 1.86 16.64 16.89
CA LYS A 61 0.59 16.70 17.64
C LYS A 61 -0.72 16.62 16.81
N ARG A 62 -0.69 16.71 15.46
CA ARG A 62 -1.87 16.62 14.57
C ARG A 62 -1.53 16.05 13.18
N CYS A 63 -2.35 15.13 12.63
CA CYS A 63 -2.25 14.58 11.27
C CYS A 63 -2.49 15.68 10.22
N ALA A 64 -1.62 15.79 9.19
CA ALA A 64 -1.79 16.74 8.09
C ALA A 64 -2.99 16.39 7.17
N PHE A 65 -3.48 15.15 7.21
CA PHE A 65 -4.60 14.69 6.39
C PHE A 65 -5.96 14.88 7.05
N CYS A 66 -6.19 14.31 8.24
CA CYS A 66 -7.50 14.42 8.89
C CYS A 66 -7.61 15.62 9.83
N MET A 67 -6.50 16.33 10.11
CA MET A 67 -6.43 17.41 11.12
C MET A 67 -6.79 16.96 12.55
N GLU A 68 -6.90 15.65 12.78
CA GLU A 68 -7.15 15.05 14.09
C GLU A 68 -5.86 14.52 14.73
N ASP A 69 -5.96 14.20 16.01
CA ASP A 69 -4.93 13.63 16.89
C ASP A 69 -5.09 12.09 17.07
N LYS A 70 -5.82 11.43 16.17
CA LYS A 70 -6.13 9.99 16.26
C LYS A 70 -5.04 9.12 15.62
N ILE A 71 -4.95 7.87 16.09
CA ILE A 71 -3.95 6.86 15.64
C ILE A 71 -4.15 6.42 14.19
N ALA A 72 -5.38 6.48 13.69
CA ALA A 72 -5.67 6.21 12.29
C ALA A 72 -6.29 7.46 11.67
N CYS A 73 -5.72 7.90 10.56
CA CYS A 73 -6.36 8.87 9.70
C CYS A 73 -7.50 8.05 9.01
N GLY A 74 -8.73 8.16 9.54
CA GLY A 74 -9.92 7.55 8.95
C GLY A 74 -10.28 8.32 7.69
N VAL A 75 -9.58 8.05 6.58
CA VAL A 75 -9.72 8.91 5.39
C VAL A 75 -11.01 8.56 4.66
N LEU A 76 -12.03 9.39 4.90
CA LEU A 76 -13.14 9.61 3.99
C LEU A 76 -12.63 10.35 2.74
N SER A 77 -12.93 9.78 1.57
CA SER A 77 -12.94 10.41 0.24
C SER A 77 -11.61 10.59 -0.50
N ARG A 78 -11.70 11.26 -1.66
CA ARG A 78 -10.83 11.25 -2.85
C ARG A 78 -9.31 11.28 -2.58
N GLU A 79 -8.89 11.92 -1.50
CA GLU A 79 -7.50 12.04 -1.07
C GLU A 79 -6.85 10.68 -0.81
N HIS A 80 -7.59 9.71 -0.26
CA HIS A 80 -7.07 8.36 -0.04
C HIS A 80 -6.71 7.70 -1.38
N GLN A 81 -7.61 7.81 -2.36
CA GLN A 81 -7.39 7.29 -3.71
C GLN A 81 -6.16 7.94 -4.34
N GLU A 82 -6.03 9.28 -4.22
CA GLU A 82 -4.86 10.02 -4.72
C GLU A 82 -3.54 9.53 -4.09
N VAL A 83 -3.53 9.27 -2.77
CA VAL A 83 -2.34 8.74 -2.08
C VAL A 83 -2.02 7.32 -2.55
N MET A 84 -3.02 6.44 -2.68
CA MET A 84 -2.79 5.06 -3.10
C MET A 84 -2.32 4.96 -4.55
N ASP A 85 -2.94 5.72 -5.46
CA ASP A 85 -2.52 5.80 -6.86
C ASP A 85 -1.09 6.37 -6.94
N SER A 86 -0.82 7.44 -6.20
CA SER A 86 0.53 8.01 -6.12
C SER A 86 1.57 7.04 -5.54
N MET A 87 1.17 6.07 -4.72
CA MET A 87 2.07 5.08 -4.14
C MET A 87 2.51 4.05 -5.16
N VAL A 88 1.56 3.50 -5.94
CA VAL A 88 1.87 2.44 -6.92
C VAL A 88 2.61 2.98 -8.14
N THR A 89 2.54 4.28 -8.40
CA THR A 89 3.34 4.96 -9.43
C THR A 89 4.63 5.59 -8.87
N ASN A 90 4.94 5.43 -7.58
CA ASN A 90 6.15 6.00 -6.99
C ASN A 90 7.39 5.21 -7.44
N GLU A 91 8.45 5.91 -7.87
CA GLU A 91 9.68 5.28 -8.38
C GLU A 91 10.33 4.35 -7.34
N GLU A 92 10.45 4.77 -6.08
CA GLU A 92 11.04 3.93 -5.03
C GLU A 92 10.19 2.69 -4.74
N PHE A 93 8.86 2.80 -4.86
CA PHE A 93 7.95 1.67 -4.73
C PHE A 93 8.19 0.66 -5.86
N LEU A 94 8.22 1.14 -7.09
CA LEU A 94 8.43 0.32 -8.29
C LEU A 94 9.81 -0.34 -8.31
N GLU A 95 10.86 0.36 -7.89
CA GLU A 95 12.21 -0.21 -7.76
C GLU A 95 12.24 -1.36 -6.74
N LYS A 96 11.67 -1.14 -5.54
CA LYS A 96 11.56 -2.20 -4.52
C LYS A 96 10.73 -3.38 -5.03
N LEU A 97 9.62 -3.11 -5.71
CA LEU A 97 8.75 -4.15 -6.24
C LEU A 97 9.43 -4.97 -7.35
N ASN A 98 10.12 -4.31 -8.28
CA ASN A 98 10.85 -4.96 -9.39
C ASN A 98 11.96 -5.88 -8.86
N SER A 99 12.58 -5.56 -7.72
CA SER A 99 13.54 -6.45 -7.07
C SER A 99 12.92 -7.76 -6.57
N ILE A 100 11.60 -7.77 -6.31
CA ILE A 100 10.84 -8.91 -5.79
C ILE A 100 10.12 -9.66 -6.93
N LEU A 101 9.64 -8.92 -7.94
CA LEU A 101 8.83 -9.42 -9.06
C LEU A 101 9.40 -8.94 -10.42
N PRO A 102 10.62 -9.36 -10.80
CA PRO A 102 11.35 -8.82 -11.96
C PRO A 102 10.73 -9.11 -13.33
N HIS A 103 9.63 -9.87 -13.39
CA HIS A 103 8.99 -10.30 -14.63
C HIS A 103 7.53 -9.83 -14.77
N VAL A 104 7.05 -8.98 -13.85
CA VAL A 104 5.71 -8.43 -13.95
C VAL A 104 5.80 -7.12 -14.72
N ASN A 105 5.54 -7.20 -16.03
CA ASN A 105 5.38 -6.03 -16.89
C ASN A 105 3.92 -5.52 -16.80
N ASP A 106 3.71 -4.23 -17.06
CA ASP A 106 2.39 -3.59 -17.14
C ASP A 106 1.56 -3.64 -15.86
N LEU A 107 2.17 -3.22 -14.75
CA LEU A 107 1.47 -3.06 -13.47
C LEU A 107 0.41 -1.95 -13.57
N PRO A 108 -0.76 -2.12 -12.94
CA PRO A 108 -1.78 -1.07 -12.91
C PRO A 108 -1.29 0.17 -12.18
N GLU A 109 -1.64 1.34 -12.68
CA GLU A 109 -1.29 2.64 -12.09
C GLU A 109 -2.34 3.13 -11.07
N THR A 110 -3.45 2.40 -10.93
CA THR A 110 -4.55 2.74 -10.04
C THR A 110 -4.82 1.64 -9.02
N VAL A 111 -5.27 2.05 -7.84
CA VAL A 111 -5.56 1.14 -6.73
C VAL A 111 -7.06 1.04 -6.47
N THR A 112 -7.57 -0.14 -6.18
CA THR A 112 -8.94 -0.30 -5.69
C THR A 112 -8.93 -0.31 -4.17
N ILE A 113 -9.72 0.56 -3.54
CA ILE A 113 -9.89 0.55 -2.08
C ILE A 113 -10.97 -0.49 -1.73
N GLU A 114 -10.62 -1.46 -0.88
CA GLU A 114 -11.54 -2.53 -0.48
C GLU A 114 -11.51 -2.77 1.03
N ALA A 115 -12.66 -2.62 1.69
CA ALA A 115 -12.81 -2.82 3.13
C ALA A 115 -13.31 -4.23 3.50
N ARG A 116 -13.88 -4.97 2.54
CA ARG A 116 -14.49 -6.27 2.79
C ARG A 116 -13.41 -7.33 2.95
N LYS A 117 -13.18 -7.76 4.19
CA LYS A 117 -12.28 -8.87 4.53
C LYS A 117 -12.45 -10.13 3.66
N PRO A 118 -13.66 -10.59 3.29
CA PRO A 118 -13.80 -11.77 2.43
C PRO A 118 -13.10 -11.62 1.06
N VAL A 119 -13.08 -10.42 0.49
CA VAL A 119 -12.41 -10.14 -0.79
C VAL A 119 -10.89 -10.23 -0.63
N TRP A 120 -10.36 -9.72 0.48
CA TRP A 120 -8.94 -9.85 0.82
C TRP A 120 -8.51 -11.30 1.00
N ASP A 121 -9.28 -12.06 1.76
CA ASP A 121 -8.98 -13.46 2.04
C ASP A 121 -8.98 -14.29 0.73
N GLU A 122 -9.90 -14.00 -0.20
CA GLU A 122 -9.94 -14.61 -1.53
C GLU A 122 -8.69 -14.29 -2.35
N ILE A 123 -8.32 -13.01 -2.45
CA ILE A 123 -7.13 -12.59 -3.21
C ILE A 123 -5.86 -13.20 -2.63
N LEU A 124 -5.71 -13.23 -1.30
CA LEU A 124 -4.55 -13.82 -0.63
C LEU A 124 -4.44 -15.33 -0.92
N TYR A 125 -5.58 -16.04 -0.95
CA TYR A 125 -5.60 -17.45 -1.34
C TYR A 125 -5.21 -17.67 -2.80
N GLU A 126 -5.72 -16.83 -3.71
CA GLU A 126 -5.33 -16.85 -5.13
C GLU A 126 -3.83 -16.61 -5.32
N ASN A 127 -3.27 -15.63 -4.62
CA ASN A 127 -1.86 -15.27 -4.66
C ASN A 127 -0.95 -16.36 -4.09
N PHE A 128 -1.34 -16.98 -2.97
CA PHE A 128 -0.62 -18.11 -2.40
C PHE A 128 -0.53 -19.26 -3.41
N THR A 129 -1.65 -19.60 -4.04
CA THR A 129 -1.71 -20.62 -5.10
C THR A 129 -0.83 -20.23 -6.29
N HIS A 130 -0.87 -18.96 -6.70
CA HIS A 130 -0.04 -18.45 -7.80
C HIS A 130 1.46 -18.58 -7.50
N LYS A 131 1.93 -18.14 -6.32
CA LYS A 131 3.34 -18.28 -5.92
C LYS A 131 3.80 -19.74 -5.88
N LEU A 132 2.95 -20.67 -5.43
CA LEU A 132 3.28 -22.10 -5.45
C LEU A 132 3.47 -22.62 -6.88
N LEU A 133 2.69 -22.14 -7.84
CA LEU A 133 2.84 -22.53 -9.24
C LEU A 133 4.10 -21.96 -9.89
N LEU A 134 4.46 -20.71 -9.56
CA LEU A 134 5.71 -20.11 -10.01
C LEU A 134 6.93 -20.87 -9.48
N LYS A 135 6.97 -21.17 -8.17
CA LYS A 135 8.08 -21.94 -7.55
C LYS A 135 8.26 -23.37 -8.10
N LYS A 136 7.25 -23.95 -8.74
CA LYS A 136 7.34 -25.28 -9.37
C LYS A 136 7.93 -25.25 -10.77
N ARG A 137 8.09 -24.05 -11.36
CA ARG A 137 8.63 -23.87 -12.72
C ARG A 137 10.13 -23.55 -12.74
N ASP A 138 10.70 -23.22 -11.58
CA ASP A 138 12.14 -23.09 -11.33
C ASP A 138 12.73 -24.42 -10.86
#